data_AF-A0A168P0Y5-F1
#
_entry.id   AF-A0A168P0Y5-F1
#
_cell.length_a   1.000
_cell.length_b   1.000
_cell.length_c   1.000
_cell.angle_alpha   90.00
_cell.angle_beta   90.00
_cell.angle_gamma   90.00
#
_symmetry.space_group_name_H-M   'P 1'
#
loop_
_entity.id
_entity.type
_entity.pdbx_description
1 polymer ?
#
loop_
_entity_poly.entity_id
_entity_poly.type
_entity_poly.pdbx_seq_one_letter_code
_entity_poly.pdbx_strand_id
1 'polypeptide(L)'
;MEHHKPMSLSYMMTVSSQVGESAVNEPSGHHHFHDNHTPPPTSLGYPSSYLPDLPKLQLSVEQERSTDDDYSLGGGSRVATLAERRKRNKNASAKYRQKKNKQQVKMRQTIDQLKEQGSFMKQRLIDLQIENQKIKSLNDNLRGEIFSQSMLHRHFDHRHYQTHSRTSHKESYSTLTHSHRTMYEPSKVVPRQF
;
A
#
# COMPACT_ATOMS: atom_id res chain seq x y z
N MET A 1 -10.81 -5.14 35.89
CA MET A 1 -12.03 -5.97 35.88
C MET A 1 -12.85 -5.51 34.70
N GLU A 2 -12.79 -6.27 33.60
CA GLU A 2 -13.96 -7.01 33.04
C GLU A 2 -14.92 -6.05 32.30
N HIS A 3 -15.24 -6.19 31.01
CA HIS A 3 -15.55 -7.39 30.24
C HIS A 3 -15.29 -7.17 28.74
N HIS A 4 -14.55 -8.10 28.11
CA HIS A 4 -14.64 -8.33 26.67
C HIS A 4 -15.80 -9.28 26.38
N LYS A 5 -16.74 -8.87 25.53
CA LYS A 5 -17.73 -9.78 24.92
C LYS A 5 -17.19 -10.32 23.60
N PRO A 6 -17.02 -11.64 23.43
CA PRO A 6 -16.80 -12.24 22.12
C PRO A 6 -18.15 -12.48 21.43
N MET A 7 -18.35 -11.87 20.26
CA MET A 7 -19.48 -12.24 19.38
C MET A 7 -19.00 -13.18 18.28
N SER A 8 -19.21 -14.47 18.58
CA SER A 8 -19.51 -15.61 17.70
C SER A 8 -19.53 -15.36 16.19
N LEU A 9 -18.55 -15.94 15.47
CA LEU A 9 -18.68 -16.27 14.05
C LEU A 9 -19.65 -17.46 13.90
N SER A 10 -20.90 -17.18 13.55
CA SER A 10 -21.83 -18.21 13.05
C SER A 10 -21.57 -18.43 11.57
N TYR A 11 -20.88 -19.54 11.28
CA TYR A 11 -20.76 -20.11 9.95
C TYR A 11 -22.11 -20.78 9.59
N MET A 12 -22.87 -20.21 8.68
CA MET A 12 -24.03 -20.86 8.06
C MET A 12 -23.75 -21.03 6.58
N MET A 13 -23.04 -22.12 6.25
CA MET A 13 -22.94 -22.66 4.90
C MET A 13 -24.20 -23.50 4.64
N THR A 14 -25.23 -22.91 4.05
CA THR A 14 -26.38 -23.67 3.55
C THR A 14 -26.15 -23.99 2.07
N VAL A 15 -25.62 -25.19 1.81
CA VAL A 15 -25.60 -25.81 0.49
C VAL A 15 -26.90 -26.59 0.29
N SER A 16 -27.87 -25.97 -0.37
CA SER A 16 -29.06 -26.69 -0.87
C SER A 16 -28.88 -26.99 -2.35
N SER A 17 -28.33 -28.17 -2.64
CA SER A 17 -28.54 -28.88 -3.91
C SER A 17 -29.97 -29.41 -3.91
N GLN A 18 -30.82 -28.89 -4.79
CA GLN A 18 -32.01 -29.62 -5.24
C GLN A 18 -31.90 -29.84 -6.74
N VAL A 19 -31.63 -31.10 -7.08
CA VAL A 19 -31.92 -31.70 -8.37
C VAL A 19 -33.40 -32.05 -8.34
N GLY A 20 -34.20 -31.32 -9.10
CA GLY A 20 -35.62 -31.59 -9.30
C GLY A 20 -35.90 -31.70 -10.78
N GLU A 21 -35.97 -32.94 -11.26
CA GLU A 21 -36.67 -33.28 -12.50
C GLU A 21 -38.16 -33.06 -12.27
N SER A 22 -38.81 -32.26 -13.11
CA SER A 22 -40.21 -32.46 -13.48
C SER A 22 -40.60 -31.65 -14.70
N ALA A 23 -41.38 -32.34 -15.52
CA ALA A 23 -41.94 -32.02 -16.81
C ALA A 23 -42.99 -30.89 -16.77
N VAL A 24 -43.08 -30.20 -17.92
CA VAL A 24 -44.31 -29.67 -18.55
C VAL A 24 -45.13 -28.65 -17.75
N ASN A 25 -45.05 -27.36 -18.16
CA ASN A 25 -46.20 -26.64 -18.70
C ASN A 25 -45.77 -25.32 -19.36
N GLU A 26 -46.18 -25.10 -20.60
CA GLU A 26 -46.26 -23.76 -21.19
C GLU A 26 -47.31 -22.92 -20.44
N PRO A 27 -47.11 -21.61 -20.38
CA PRO A 27 -48.06 -20.77 -21.07
C PRO A 27 -47.36 -19.78 -22.01
N SER A 28 -47.88 -19.75 -23.23
CA SER A 28 -47.65 -18.75 -24.26
C SER A 28 -47.94 -17.35 -23.71
N GLY A 29 -46.88 -16.62 -23.37
CA GLY A 29 -46.90 -15.20 -23.04
C GLY A 29 -46.21 -14.42 -24.16
N HIS A 30 -46.99 -13.98 -25.15
CA HIS A 30 -46.56 -12.99 -26.13
C HIS A 30 -46.31 -11.64 -25.44
N HIS A 31 -45.06 -11.39 -25.02
CA HIS A 31 -44.61 -10.04 -24.70
C HIS A 31 -44.05 -9.38 -25.96
N HIS A 32 -44.91 -8.61 -26.63
CA HIS A 32 -44.51 -7.55 -27.56
C HIS A 32 -43.67 -6.53 -26.77
N PHE A 33 -42.34 -6.64 -26.86
CA PHE A 33 -41.48 -5.53 -26.50
C PHE A 33 -41.47 -4.54 -27.66
N HIS A 34 -42.01 -3.36 -27.42
CA HIS A 34 -41.83 -2.21 -28.29
C HIS A 34 -40.34 -1.89 -28.40
N ASP A 35 -39.83 -1.92 -29.63
CA ASP A 35 -38.57 -1.33 -30.04
C ASP A 35 -38.62 0.20 -29.83
N ASN A 36 -38.21 0.66 -28.66
CA ASN A 36 -37.76 2.04 -28.46
C ASN A 36 -36.22 2.04 -28.43
N HIS A 37 -35.63 1.90 -29.62
CA HIS A 37 -34.23 2.24 -29.83
C HIS A 37 -34.08 3.77 -29.88
N THR A 38 -33.92 4.39 -28.71
CA THR A 38 -33.28 5.70 -28.62
C THR A 38 -31.77 5.44 -28.55
N PRO A 39 -30.95 5.88 -29.52
CA PRO A 39 -29.50 5.77 -29.39
C PRO A 39 -29.00 6.68 -28.25
N PRO A 40 -28.03 6.24 -27.43
CA PRO A 40 -27.43 7.11 -26.43
C PRO A 40 -26.67 8.26 -27.11
N PRO A 41 -26.71 9.48 -26.55
CA PRO A 41 -25.93 10.59 -27.08
C PRO A 41 -24.44 10.31 -26.94
N THR A 42 -23.73 10.43 -28.06
CA THR A 42 -22.27 10.39 -28.17
C THR A 42 -21.68 11.56 -27.37
N SER A 43 -21.32 11.34 -26.11
CA SER A 43 -20.63 12.34 -25.31
C SER A 43 -19.14 12.35 -25.65
N LEU A 44 -18.73 13.43 -26.31
CA LEU A 44 -17.54 14.25 -26.04
C LEU A 44 -16.20 13.54 -25.80
N GLY A 45 -15.26 13.85 -26.70
CA GLY A 45 -13.89 13.39 -26.68
C GLY A 45 -13.17 13.68 -25.37
N TYR A 46 -12.52 12.63 -24.86
CA TYR A 46 -11.44 12.75 -23.91
C TYR A 46 -10.11 12.64 -24.66
N PRO A 47 -9.14 13.54 -24.39
CA PRO A 47 -7.81 13.45 -24.96
C PRO A 47 -7.11 12.20 -24.43
N SER A 48 -6.80 11.33 -25.38
CA SER A 48 -5.99 10.12 -25.24
C SER A 48 -4.53 10.50 -24.96
N SER A 49 -4.09 10.46 -23.70
CA SER A 49 -2.65 10.50 -23.43
C SER A 49 -2.17 9.92 -22.09
N TYR A 50 -2.95 9.12 -21.36
CA TYR A 50 -2.40 8.37 -20.21
C TYR A 50 -3.14 7.03 -20.01
N LEU A 51 -2.85 6.05 -20.87
CA LEU A 51 -3.11 4.65 -20.55
C LEU A 51 -1.80 4.01 -20.10
N PRO A 52 -1.69 3.54 -18.83
CA PRO A 52 -0.55 2.74 -18.42
C PRO A 52 -0.56 1.41 -19.20
N ASP A 53 0.61 1.00 -19.64
CA ASP A 53 0.89 -0.20 -20.42
C ASP A 53 0.33 -1.43 -19.69
N LEU A 54 -0.85 -1.90 -20.12
CA LEU A 54 -1.43 -3.13 -19.61
C LEU A 54 -0.59 -4.29 -20.16
N PRO A 55 -0.16 -5.25 -19.32
CA PRO A 55 0.56 -6.41 -19.81
C PRO A 55 -0.34 -7.15 -20.81
N LYS A 56 0.15 -7.29 -22.04
CA LYS A 56 -0.38 -8.19 -23.08
C LYS A 56 -0.56 -9.56 -22.44
N LEU A 57 -1.77 -9.86 -22.00
CA LEU A 57 -2.18 -11.23 -21.73
C LEU A 57 -2.24 -11.91 -23.10
N GLN A 58 -1.11 -12.48 -23.50
CA GLN A 58 -1.04 -13.50 -24.54
C GLN A 58 -2.06 -14.57 -24.16
N LEU A 59 -3.23 -14.48 -24.81
CA LEU A 59 -4.23 -15.51 -24.79
C LEU A 59 -3.64 -16.65 -25.63
N SER A 60 -2.82 -17.50 -25.00
CA SER A 60 -2.51 -18.82 -25.54
C SER A 60 -3.83 -19.58 -25.57
N VAL A 61 -4.50 -19.49 -26.72
CA VAL A 61 -5.54 -20.42 -27.11
C VAL A 61 -4.82 -21.75 -27.28
N GLU A 62 -4.70 -22.50 -26.19
CA GLU A 62 -4.45 -23.92 -26.29
C GLU A 62 -5.69 -24.55 -26.92
N GLN A 63 -5.57 -24.64 -28.24
CA GLN A 63 -6.43 -25.37 -29.13
C GLN A 63 -6.18 -26.85 -28.86
N GLU A 64 -6.83 -27.37 -27.82
CA GLU A 64 -7.08 -28.80 -27.62
C GLU A 64 -7.93 -29.30 -28.80
N ARG A 65 -7.24 -29.59 -29.91
CA ARG A 65 -7.75 -30.38 -31.04
C ARG A 65 -7.75 -31.84 -30.57
N SER A 66 -8.89 -32.29 -30.04
CA SER A 66 -9.20 -33.72 -30.09
C SER A 66 -9.53 -34.06 -31.54
N THR A 67 -8.54 -34.58 -32.25
CA THR A 67 -8.69 -35.31 -33.51
C THR A 67 -9.36 -36.64 -33.22
N ASP A 68 -10.68 -36.67 -33.35
CA ASP A 68 -11.39 -37.90 -33.73
C ASP A 68 -11.84 -37.70 -35.18
N ASP A 69 -11.04 -38.28 -36.08
CA ASP A 69 -11.28 -38.33 -37.51
C ASP A 69 -12.49 -39.24 -37.80
N ASP A 70 -13.61 -38.64 -38.19
CA ASP A 70 -14.63 -39.34 -38.99
C ASP A 70 -14.92 -38.49 -40.23
N TYR A 71 -14.36 -38.94 -41.34
CA TYR A 71 -14.44 -38.30 -42.65
C TYR A 71 -15.85 -38.50 -43.23
N SER A 72 -16.69 -37.46 -43.16
CA SER A 72 -17.83 -37.34 -44.08
C SER A 72 -17.65 -36.09 -44.95
N LEU A 73 -17.02 -36.30 -46.11
CA LEU A 73 -17.13 -35.42 -47.26
C LEU A 73 -18.61 -35.15 -47.58
N GLY A 74 -18.98 -33.89 -47.79
CA GLY A 74 -20.29 -33.54 -48.31
C GLY A 74 -20.69 -32.10 -48.06
N GLY A 75 -20.08 -31.18 -48.80
CA GLY A 75 -20.59 -29.84 -48.96
C GLY A 75 -22.05 -29.88 -49.42
N GLY A 76 -22.92 -29.28 -48.62
CA GLY A 76 -24.34 -29.24 -48.86
C GLY A 76 -25.02 -28.89 -47.55
N SER A 77 -25.76 -27.79 -47.55
CA SER A 77 -26.69 -27.40 -46.49
C SER A 77 -27.75 -28.50 -46.31
N ARG A 78 -27.36 -29.63 -45.72
CA ARG A 78 -28.31 -30.61 -45.18
C ARG A 78 -28.94 -29.88 -44.00
N VAL A 79 -30.23 -29.60 -44.11
CA VAL A 79 -31.05 -29.12 -43.00
C VAL A 79 -30.79 -30.09 -41.86
N ALA A 80 -29.93 -29.67 -40.92
CA ALA A 80 -29.54 -30.49 -39.80
C ALA A 80 -30.81 -30.95 -39.11
N THR A 81 -30.94 -32.25 -38.87
CA THR A 81 -32.14 -32.80 -38.23
C THR A 81 -32.35 -32.07 -36.90
N LEU A 82 -33.61 -31.95 -36.46
CA LEU A 82 -33.92 -31.24 -35.21
C LEU A 82 -33.11 -31.78 -34.02
N ALA A 83 -32.88 -33.10 -34.00
CA ALA A 83 -32.04 -33.77 -33.01
C ALA A 83 -30.58 -33.28 -33.03
N GLU A 84 -30.00 -33.15 -34.23
CA GLU A 84 -28.64 -32.63 -34.39
C GLU A 84 -28.53 -31.17 -33.93
N ARG A 85 -29.50 -30.33 -34.29
CA ARG A 85 -29.55 -28.93 -33.83
C ARG A 85 -29.61 -28.85 -32.30
N ARG A 86 -30.44 -29.67 -31.66
CA ARG A 86 -30.54 -29.76 -30.19
C ARG A 86 -29.21 -30.20 -29.56
N LYS A 87 -28.55 -31.22 -30.13
CA LYS A 87 -27.23 -31.68 -29.66
C LYS A 87 -26.19 -30.55 -29.74
N ARG A 88 -26.14 -29.83 -30.86
CA ARG A 88 -25.24 -28.67 -31.04
C ARG A 88 -25.55 -27.55 -30.05
N ASN A 89 -26.83 -27.21 -29.83
CA ASN A 89 -27.22 -26.19 -28.87
C ASN A 89 -26.85 -26.57 -27.44
N LYS A 90 -27.12 -27.82 -27.03
CA LYS A 90 -26.69 -28.36 -25.72
C LYS A 90 -25.18 -28.23 -25.52
N ASN A 91 -24.40 -28.60 -26.52
CA ASN A 91 -22.94 -28.48 -26.49
C ASN A 91 -22.49 -27.01 -26.44
N ALA A 92 -23.12 -26.13 -27.22
CA ALA A 92 -22.83 -24.70 -27.21
C ALA A 92 -23.15 -24.06 -25.84
N SER A 93 -24.29 -24.39 -25.24
CA SER A 93 -24.66 -23.92 -23.90
C SER A 93 -23.70 -24.43 -22.82
N ALA A 94 -23.25 -25.68 -22.90
CA ALA A 94 -22.23 -26.21 -21.98
C ALA A 94 -20.91 -25.43 -22.11
N LYS A 95 -20.43 -25.22 -23.34
CA LYS A 95 -19.21 -24.41 -23.60
C LYS A 95 -19.36 -22.98 -23.10
N TYR A 96 -20.51 -22.34 -23.32
CA TYR A 96 -20.79 -20.99 -22.82
C TYR A 96 -20.73 -20.93 -21.28
N ARG A 97 -21.39 -21.87 -20.59
CA ARG A 97 -21.36 -21.94 -19.12
C ARG A 97 -19.94 -22.13 -18.59
N GLN A 98 -19.17 -23.03 -19.21
CA GLN A 98 -17.76 -23.22 -18.85
C GLN A 98 -16.94 -21.94 -19.03
N LYS A 99 -17.09 -21.24 -20.17
CA LYS A 99 -16.39 -19.97 -20.42
C LYS A 99 -16.79 -18.89 -19.39
N LYS A 100 -18.08 -18.76 -19.10
CA LYS A 100 -18.59 -17.81 -18.09
C LYS A 100 -18.04 -18.13 -16.70
N ASN A 101 -18.01 -19.40 -16.31
CA ASN A 101 -17.45 -19.83 -15.04
C ASN A 101 -15.94 -19.53 -14.96
N LYS A 102 -15.17 -19.85 -16.01
CA LYS A 102 -13.73 -19.51 -16.09
C LYS A 102 -13.51 -18.01 -15.94
N GLN A 103 -14.30 -17.19 -16.63
CA GLN A 103 -14.23 -15.74 -16.52
C GLN A 103 -14.52 -15.26 -15.10
N GLN A 104 -15.58 -15.77 -14.47
CA GLN A 104 -15.93 -15.40 -13.10
C GLN A 104 -14.85 -15.82 -12.09
N VAL A 105 -14.24 -16.99 -12.26
CA VAL A 105 -13.11 -17.44 -11.44
C VAL A 105 -11.92 -16.49 -11.60
N LYS A 106 -11.56 -16.14 -12.85
CA LYS A 106 -10.47 -15.19 -13.12
C LYS A 106 -10.74 -13.82 -12.49
N MET A 107 -11.97 -13.31 -12.61
CA MET A 107 -12.36 -12.05 -11.97
C MET A 107 -12.19 -12.10 -10.46
N ARG A 108 -12.60 -13.20 -9.81
CA ARG A 108 -12.39 -13.38 -8.36
C ARG A 108 -10.91 -13.39 -7.99
N GLN A 109 -10.09 -14.15 -8.71
CA GLN A 109 -8.64 -14.19 -8.49
C GLN A 109 -8.00 -12.80 -8.63
N THR A 110 -8.38 -12.03 -9.66
CA THR A 110 -7.89 -10.66 -9.83
C THR A 110 -8.32 -9.74 -8.68
N ILE A 111 -9.57 -9.86 -8.20
CA ILE A 111 -10.03 -9.10 -7.02
C ILE A 111 -9.18 -9.44 -5.79
N ASP A 112 -8.91 -10.72 -5.55
CA ASP A 112 -8.14 -11.17 -4.39
C ASP A 112 -6.68 -10.67 -4.47
N GLN A 113 -6.05 -10.76 -5.64
CA GLN A 113 -4.70 -10.20 -5.88
C GLN A 113 -4.65 -8.69 -5.63
N LEU A 114 -5.62 -7.93 -6.14
CA LEU A 114 -5.69 -6.48 -5.95
C LEU A 114 -5.91 -6.12 -4.47
N LYS A 115 -6.71 -6.91 -3.74
CA LYS A 115 -6.90 -6.73 -2.30
C LYS A 115 -5.61 -6.98 -1.52
N GLU A 116 -4.90 -8.05 -1.84
CA GLU A 116 -3.62 -8.39 -1.23
C GLU A 116 -2.58 -7.28 -1.47
N GLN A 117 -2.43 -6.84 -2.72
CA GLN A 117 -1.55 -5.72 -3.08
C GLN A 117 -1.95 -4.43 -2.35
N GLY A 118 -3.25 -4.14 -2.26
CA GLY A 118 -3.76 -2.99 -1.53
C GLY A 118 -3.44 -3.05 -0.03
N SER A 119 -3.54 -4.24 0.58
CA SER A 119 -3.16 -4.46 1.98
C SER A 119 -1.66 -4.27 2.20
N PHE A 120 -0.83 -4.84 1.31
CA PHE A 120 0.62 -4.73 1.36
C PHE A 120 1.09 -3.27 1.23
N MET A 121 0.55 -2.53 0.26
CA MET A 121 0.87 -1.10 0.05
C MET A 121 0.51 -0.25 1.28
N LYS A 122 -0.65 -0.50 1.90
CA LYS A 122 -1.06 0.19 3.14
C LYS A 122 -0.11 -0.08 4.29
N GLN A 123 0.29 -1.33 4.49
CA GLN A 123 1.26 -1.68 5.53
C GLN A 123 2.58 -0.96 5.29
N ARG A 124 3.09 -0.98 4.04
CA ARG A 124 4.35 -0.32 3.71
C ARG A 124 4.31 1.20 3.92
N LEU A 125 3.18 1.83 3.63
CA LEU A 125 2.96 3.25 3.90
C LEU A 125 3.05 3.55 5.40
N ILE A 126 2.41 2.73 6.24
CA ILE A 126 2.47 2.87 7.71
C ILE A 126 3.91 2.73 8.20
N ASP A 127 4.63 1.71 7.75
CA ASP A 127 6.02 1.47 8.17
C ASP A 127 6.92 2.68 7.84
N LEU A 128 6.79 3.22 6.63
CA LEU A 128 7.54 4.40 6.19
C LEU A 128 7.17 5.66 6.97
N GLN A 129 5.90 5.84 7.34
CA GLN A 129 5.47 6.95 8.18
C GLN A 129 6.08 6.87 9.59
N ILE A 130 6.10 5.68 10.18
CA ILE A 130 6.72 5.43 11.48
C ILE A 130 8.23 5.71 11.42
N GLU A 131 8.91 5.21 10.38
CA GLU A 131 10.34 5.46 10.18
C GLU A 131 10.64 6.95 9.98
N ASN A 132 9.84 7.63 9.16
CA ASN A 132 9.99 9.07 8.95
C ASN A 132 9.78 9.87 10.24
N GLN A 133 8.78 9.50 11.04
CA GLN A 133 8.53 10.11 12.34
C GLN A 133 9.72 9.89 13.29
N LYS A 134 10.25 8.67 13.34
CA LYS A 134 11.45 8.34 14.14
C LYS A 134 12.65 9.19 13.74
N ILE A 135 12.91 9.34 12.44
CA ILE A 135 14.02 10.17 11.93
C ILE A 135 13.82 11.64 12.30
N LYS A 136 12.60 12.17 12.16
CA LYS A 136 12.27 13.55 12.56
C LYS A 136 12.54 13.79 14.04
N SER A 137 12.04 12.91 14.92
CA SER A 137 12.30 13.01 16.35
C SER A 137 13.79 12.96 16.69
N LEU A 138 14.56 12.08 16.04
CA LEU A 138 16.02 12.03 16.23
C LEU A 138 16.71 13.32 15.76
N ASN A 139 16.27 13.88 14.63
CA ASN A 139 16.82 15.11 14.09
C ASN A 139 16.55 16.31 15.02
N ASP A 140 15.33 16.42 15.54
CA ASP A 140 14.94 17.47 16.47
C ASP A 140 15.72 17.37 17.79
N ASN A 141 15.94 16.16 18.30
CA ASN A 141 16.77 15.94 19.49
C ASN A 141 18.21 16.41 19.25
N LEU A 142 18.83 16.01 18.13
CA LEU A 142 20.19 16.42 17.79
C LEU A 142 20.30 17.94 17.62
N ARG A 143 19.30 18.58 17.00
CA ARG A 143 19.23 20.03 16.89
C ARG A 143 19.15 20.69 18.26
N GLY A 144 18.37 20.13 19.18
CA GLY A 144 18.27 20.59 20.56
C GLY A 144 19.61 20.51 21.29
N GLU A 145 20.33 19.38 21.15
CA GLU A 145 21.66 19.19 21.75
C GLU A 145 22.66 20.21 21.21
N ILE A 146 22.78 20.34 19.88
CA ILE A 146 23.68 21.31 19.23
C ILE A 146 23.36 22.75 19.67
N PHE A 147 22.07 23.10 19.72
CA PHE A 147 21.64 24.42 20.15
C PHE A 147 22.03 24.69 21.61
N SER A 148 21.78 23.73 22.52
CA SER A 148 22.13 23.86 23.93
C SER A 148 23.64 23.99 24.14
N GLN A 149 24.44 23.20 23.42
CA GLN A 149 25.91 23.26 23.47
C GLN A 149 26.42 24.61 22.95
N SER A 150 25.86 25.11 21.85
CA SER A 150 26.21 26.42 21.28
C SER A 150 25.88 27.58 22.22
N MET A 151 24.72 27.50 22.90
CA MET A 151 24.31 28.46 23.92
C MET A 151 25.25 28.46 25.14
N LEU A 152 25.62 27.27 25.61
CA LEU A 152 26.58 27.12 26.72
C LEU A 152 27.95 27.69 26.35
N HIS A 153 28.48 27.32 25.18
CA HIS A 153 29.77 27.83 24.70
C HIS A 153 29.78 29.36 24.64
N ARG A 154 28.75 29.97 24.02
CA ARG A 154 28.59 31.43 23.98
C ARG A 154 28.52 32.06 25.37
N HIS A 155 27.83 31.42 26.32
CA HIS A 155 27.73 31.93 27.69
C HIS A 155 29.10 31.97 28.38
N PHE A 156 29.91 30.92 28.24
CA PHE A 156 31.25 30.88 28.81
C PHE A 156 32.19 31.89 28.13
N ASP A 157 32.17 31.97 26.80
CA ASP A 157 32.99 32.94 26.06
C ASP A 157 32.69 34.37 26.52
N HIS A 158 31.41 34.75 26.61
CA HIS A 158 31.00 36.08 27.06
C HIS A 158 31.46 36.40 28.50
N ARG A 159 31.46 35.40 29.40
CA ARG A 159 31.97 35.59 30.77
C ARG A 159 33.48 35.77 30.80
N HIS A 160 34.24 35.05 29.98
CA HIS A 160 35.69 35.22 29.88
C HIS A 160 36.08 36.61 29.36
N TYR A 161 35.33 37.18 28.42
CA TYR A 161 35.55 38.56 27.97
C TYR A 161 35.20 39.61 29.05
N GLN A 162 34.17 39.40 29.86
CA GLN A 162 33.81 40.33 30.95
C GLN A 162 34.78 40.33 32.14
N THR A 163 35.43 39.21 32.45
CA THR A 163 36.38 39.15 33.57
C THR A 163 37.67 39.90 33.27
N HIS A 164 38.16 39.87 32.03
CA HIS A 164 39.39 40.57 31.63
C HIS A 164 39.21 42.10 31.58
N SER A 165 38.02 42.60 31.25
CA SER A 165 37.78 44.05 31.21
C SER A 165 37.62 44.68 32.61
N ARG A 166 37.22 43.90 33.63
CA ARG A 166 37.11 44.41 35.03
C ARG A 166 38.44 44.38 35.79
N THR A 167 39.39 43.52 35.43
CA THR A 167 40.72 43.48 36.06
C THR A 167 41.63 44.60 35.54
N SER A 168 41.56 44.95 34.25
CA SER A 168 42.36 46.05 33.69
C SER A 168 41.99 47.43 34.24
N HIS A 169 40.76 47.63 34.74
CA HIS A 169 40.36 48.92 35.32
C HIS A 169 40.76 49.10 36.79
N LYS A 170 41.21 48.03 37.47
CA LYS A 170 41.72 48.11 38.86
C LYS A 170 43.24 48.24 38.94
N GLU A 171 43.99 47.88 37.89
CA GLU A 171 45.44 48.08 37.86
C GLU A 171 45.84 49.54 37.56
N SER A 172 44.98 50.34 36.91
CA SER A 172 45.29 51.74 36.58
C SER A 172 45.25 52.73 37.75
N TYR A 173 44.87 52.30 38.97
CA TYR A 173 44.91 53.16 40.17
C TYR A 173 45.72 52.58 41.34
N SER A 174 46.47 51.49 41.14
CA SER A 174 47.18 50.80 42.23
C SER A 174 48.72 50.77 42.09
N THR A 175 49.32 51.65 41.28
CA THR A 175 50.78 51.81 41.22
C THR A 175 51.22 53.12 41.86
N LEU A 176 50.86 53.33 43.13
CA LEU A 176 51.57 54.27 43.99
C LEU A 176 51.53 53.70 45.42
N THR A 177 52.73 53.45 45.97
CA THR A 177 53.03 53.00 47.36
C THR A 177 53.18 51.50 47.62
N HIS A 178 54.40 50.97 47.45
CA HIS A 178 55.05 49.98 48.33
C HIS A 178 56.47 49.70 47.78
N SER A 179 57.48 50.54 48.04
CA SER A 179 58.29 50.60 49.27
C SER A 179 58.59 49.23 49.91
N HIS A 180 59.85 48.82 49.76
CA HIS A 180 60.65 47.96 50.63
C HIS A 180 59.97 46.76 51.32
N ARG A 181 60.25 45.54 50.84
CA ARG A 181 60.32 44.38 51.73
C ARG A 181 61.23 43.26 51.22
N THR A 182 62.50 43.40 51.62
CA THR A 182 63.40 42.39 52.19
C THR A 182 63.26 40.94 51.72
N MET A 183 64.35 40.48 51.09
CA MET A 183 64.83 39.10 50.95
C MET A 183 64.49 38.24 52.18
N TYR A 184 63.62 37.25 52.02
CA TYR A 184 63.66 36.02 52.82
C TYR A 184 62.94 34.90 52.05
N GLU A 185 63.74 34.00 51.49
CA GLU A 185 63.34 32.68 51.03
C GLU A 185 63.38 31.72 52.24
N PRO A 186 62.32 30.93 52.49
CA PRO A 186 62.54 29.65 53.14
C PRO A 186 61.86 28.50 52.39
N SER A 187 62.73 27.58 51.97
CA SER A 187 62.61 26.11 52.01
C SER A 187 61.24 25.45 51.81
N LYS A 188 61.17 24.67 50.74
CA LYS A 188 60.22 23.57 50.51
C LYS A 188 60.18 22.62 51.71
N VAL A 189 58.98 22.33 52.22
CA VAL A 189 58.72 21.16 53.07
C VAL A 189 57.53 20.39 52.49
N VAL A 190 57.82 19.20 51.98
CA VAL A 190 56.92 18.03 51.78
C VAL A 190 57.28 17.12 52.97
N PRO A 191 56.36 16.52 53.78
CA PRO A 191 55.40 15.45 53.39
C PRO A 191 54.08 15.52 54.22
N ARG A 192 53.08 14.63 54.19
CA ARG A 192 53.06 13.16 54.23
C ARG A 192 51.62 12.70 54.04
N GLN A 193 51.42 11.60 53.31
CA GLN A 193 50.13 10.92 53.23
C GLN A 193 49.85 10.09 54.49
N PHE A 194 48.58 10.04 54.87
CA PHE A 194 47.94 8.89 55.51
C PHE A 194 46.53 8.76 54.94
#